data_AF-A0A1E3K2Y5-F1
#
_entry.id   AF-A0A1E3K2Y5-F1
#
_cell.length_a   1.000
_cell.length_b   1.000
_cell.length_c   1.000
_cell.angle_alpha   90.00
_cell.angle_beta   90.00
_cell.angle_gamma   90.00
#
_symmetry.space_group_name_H-M   'P 1'
#
loop_
_entity.id
_entity.type
_entity.pdbx_description
1 polymer ?
#
loop_
_entity_poly.entity_id
_entity_poly.type
_entity_poly.pdbx_seq_one_letter_code
_entity_poly.pdbx_strand_id
1 'polypeptide(L)'
;MPHSHHSHSGQFCRHAQDTLGHVVLEAIRQGFHLFGLSEHAPRYRIEDLFPEEADLTPADLSTAYTSFLHEAASLRSTHAHAISLLISIETDYITPLDCTNLTSILEEHHEIDYVVGSVHHVNGVSIDFDRPTWLRALGDQTLPELQPSHTPSPETLIPFLSNYFDAQHTLITTHTPEVLGHIDLCSLWTPGLDLKAEGMEGVWEKVERNVRAVVRYGGLFEANAAAIRKGWGTSYPGKDILQLIQELRGKICLSDDSHGVSYVGLNYPKMRDYLTSMGVERIWYLVPASQRKEGDEEVGVRRRVVARPMDGWAEHPFWAKLEAAQADRS
;
A
#
# COMPACT_ATOMS: atom_id res chain seq x y z
N MET A 1 8.15 -10.14 -15.45
CA MET A 1 8.34 -10.70 -14.10
C MET A 1 7.36 -10.10 -13.13
N PRO A 2 6.69 -10.89 -12.29
CA PRO A 2 5.92 -10.27 -11.23
C PRO A 2 6.87 -9.61 -10.24
N HIS A 3 6.26 -8.80 -9.42
CA HIS A 3 6.86 -8.03 -8.37
C HIS A 3 5.81 -7.97 -7.25
N SER A 4 6.26 -7.67 -6.04
CA SER A 4 5.42 -7.06 -5.02
C SER A 4 6.10 -5.75 -4.61
N HIS A 5 5.36 -4.65 -4.50
CA HIS A 5 5.88 -3.37 -4.00
C HIS A 5 5.46 -3.06 -2.56
N HIS A 6 4.90 -4.03 -1.84
CA HIS A 6 4.41 -3.79 -0.49
C HIS A 6 4.46 -5.07 0.34
N SER A 7 5.25 -5.07 1.41
CA SER A 7 5.31 -6.16 2.38
C SER A 7 5.81 -5.71 3.75
N HIS A 8 5.41 -6.46 4.77
CA HIS A 8 5.70 -6.26 6.19
C HIS A 8 6.13 -7.58 6.84
N SER A 9 6.79 -7.48 7.98
CA SER A 9 7.27 -8.63 8.76
C SER A 9 7.03 -8.45 10.26
N GLY A 10 6.73 -9.54 10.95
CA GLY A 10 6.50 -9.54 12.40
C GLY A 10 7.72 -9.15 13.24
N GLN A 11 8.90 -9.10 12.61
CA GLN A 11 10.13 -8.62 13.24
C GLN A 11 10.09 -7.11 13.53
N PHE A 12 9.34 -6.33 12.74
CA PHE A 12 9.32 -4.86 12.84
C PHE A 12 7.91 -4.25 12.86
N CYS A 13 6.88 -5.03 12.53
CA CYS A 13 5.47 -4.66 12.57
C CYS A 13 4.69 -5.56 13.55
N ARG A 14 3.92 -4.96 14.48
CA ARG A 14 3.23 -5.70 15.56
C ARG A 14 2.07 -6.57 15.08
N HIS A 15 1.44 -6.19 13.98
CA HIS A 15 0.32 -6.91 13.35
C HIS A 15 0.76 -7.79 12.18
N ALA A 16 2.07 -7.98 12.01
CA ALA A 16 2.65 -8.95 11.08
C ALA A 16 3.23 -10.16 11.82
N GLN A 17 3.63 -11.18 11.06
CA GLN A 17 4.22 -12.41 11.55
C GLN A 17 5.56 -12.68 10.85
N ASP A 18 6.34 -13.60 11.42
CA ASP A 18 7.63 -14.07 10.90
C ASP A 18 8.74 -13.00 10.83
N THR A 19 9.97 -13.45 10.56
CA THR A 19 11.10 -12.54 10.35
C THR A 19 11.13 -12.01 8.92
N LEU A 20 11.74 -10.84 8.72
CA LEU A 20 11.92 -10.26 7.38
C LEU A 20 12.68 -11.22 6.46
N GLY A 21 13.70 -11.90 6.99
CA GLY A 21 14.44 -12.94 6.26
C GLY A 21 13.55 -14.10 5.79
N HIS A 22 12.61 -14.60 6.61
CA HIS A 22 11.69 -15.64 6.18
C HIS A 22 10.72 -15.16 5.10
N VAL A 23 10.23 -13.91 5.18
CA VAL A 23 9.40 -13.30 4.14
C VAL A 23 10.17 -13.24 2.81
N VAL A 24 11.43 -12.80 2.83
CA VAL A 24 12.29 -12.74 1.62
C VAL A 24 12.52 -14.14 1.03
N LEU A 25 12.84 -15.13 1.85
CA LEU A 25 13.04 -16.51 1.39
C LEU A 25 11.77 -17.08 0.74
N GLU A 26 10.60 -16.73 1.27
CA GLU A 26 9.34 -17.14 0.69
C GLU A 26 9.07 -16.47 -0.65
N ALA A 27 9.36 -15.18 -0.79
CA ALA A 27 9.26 -14.49 -2.08
C ALA A 27 10.16 -15.14 -3.14
N ILE A 28 11.39 -15.52 -2.77
CA ILE A 28 12.32 -16.26 -3.64
C ILE A 28 11.72 -17.62 -4.04
N ARG A 29 11.18 -18.37 -3.07
CA ARG A 29 10.58 -19.69 -3.30
C ARG A 29 9.44 -19.61 -4.31
N GLN A 30 8.55 -18.64 -4.16
CA GLN A 30 7.43 -18.40 -5.08
C GLN A 30 7.87 -17.83 -6.44
N GLY A 31 9.12 -17.38 -6.56
CA GLY A 31 9.70 -16.93 -7.82
C GLY A 31 9.44 -15.47 -8.16
N PHE A 32 9.20 -14.64 -7.14
CA PHE A 32 9.25 -13.19 -7.32
C PHE A 32 10.64 -12.77 -7.81
N HIS A 33 10.67 -11.86 -8.78
CA HIS A 33 11.93 -11.28 -9.22
C HIS A 33 12.28 -10.00 -8.49
N LEU A 34 11.25 -9.23 -8.14
CA LEU A 34 11.37 -8.01 -7.38
C LEU A 34 10.43 -8.04 -6.20
N PHE A 35 10.92 -7.62 -5.04
CA PHE A 35 10.13 -7.59 -3.82
C PHE A 35 10.47 -6.33 -3.02
N GLY A 36 9.44 -5.57 -2.68
CA GLY A 36 9.50 -4.36 -1.90
C GLY A 36 9.35 -4.65 -0.42
N LEU A 37 10.31 -4.20 0.39
CA LEU A 37 10.29 -4.31 1.84
C LEU A 37 9.85 -2.95 2.38
N SER A 38 8.65 -2.84 2.95
CA SER A 38 7.98 -1.54 3.15
C SER A 38 7.33 -1.43 4.52
N GLU A 39 8.11 -1.68 5.58
CA GLU A 39 7.61 -1.55 6.96
C GLU A 39 6.99 -0.15 7.21
N HIS A 40 6.01 -0.09 8.10
CA HIS A 40 5.31 1.14 8.45
C HIS A 40 6.26 2.22 9.00
N ALA A 41 6.05 3.45 8.54
CA ALA A 41 6.66 4.65 9.09
C ALA A 41 6.36 4.77 10.60
N PRO A 42 7.34 5.19 11.43
CA PRO A 42 7.11 5.38 12.86
C PRO A 42 5.95 6.33 13.15
N ARG A 43 5.20 6.07 14.22
CA ARG A 43 4.22 7.01 14.78
C ARG A 43 4.95 8.00 15.69
N TYR A 44 4.54 9.27 15.68
CA TYR A 44 5.26 10.35 16.38
C TYR A 44 4.57 10.84 17.66
N ARG A 45 3.35 10.38 17.94
CA ARG A 45 2.58 10.73 19.13
C ARG A 45 2.01 9.48 19.78
N ILE A 46 1.81 9.51 21.10
CA ILE A 46 1.32 8.36 21.86
C ILE A 46 -0.14 8.06 21.51
N GLU A 47 -0.94 9.10 21.26
CA GLU A 47 -2.35 8.96 20.88
C GLU A 47 -2.56 8.37 19.48
N ASP A 48 -1.52 8.33 18.64
CA ASP A 48 -1.58 7.82 17.26
C ASP A 48 -1.11 6.36 17.15
N LEU A 49 -0.70 5.74 18.26
CA LEU A 49 -0.26 4.35 18.25
C LEU A 49 -1.44 3.44 17.91
N PHE A 50 -1.18 2.41 17.11
CA PHE A 50 -2.17 1.37 16.89
C PHE A 50 -2.50 0.64 18.21
N PRO A 51 -3.70 0.05 18.34
CA PRO A 51 -4.05 -0.70 19.55
C PRO A 51 -3.03 -1.78 19.95
N GLU A 52 -2.39 -2.42 18.98
CA GLU A 52 -1.36 -3.46 19.18
C GLU A 52 0.02 -2.91 19.58
N GLU A 53 0.16 -1.59 19.61
CA GLU A 53 1.40 -0.86 19.92
C GLU A 53 1.28 -0.10 21.24
N ALA A 54 0.19 -0.30 21.98
CA ALA A 54 -0.09 0.42 23.22
C ALA A 54 0.97 0.22 24.32
N ASP A 55 1.85 -0.79 24.18
CA ASP A 55 3.00 -1.05 25.06
C ASP A 55 4.30 -0.36 24.62
N LEU A 56 4.30 0.35 23.49
CA LEU A 56 5.45 1.00 22.87
C LEU A 56 5.39 2.53 22.99
N THR A 57 6.52 3.17 22.66
CA THR A 57 6.64 4.61 22.47
C THR A 57 7.04 4.96 21.03
N PRO A 58 6.82 6.20 20.57
CA PRO A 58 7.37 6.70 19.30
C PRO A 58 8.88 6.44 19.11
N ALA A 59 9.65 6.46 20.20
CA ALA A 59 11.09 6.18 20.16
C ALA A 59 11.39 4.70 19.88
N ASP A 60 10.58 3.78 20.44
CA ASP A 60 10.70 2.35 20.16
C ASP A 60 10.41 2.06 18.70
N LEU A 61 9.39 2.71 18.13
CA LEU A 61 9.03 2.58 16.72
C LEU A 61 10.11 3.12 15.79
N SER A 62 10.70 4.26 16.12
CA SER A 62 11.83 4.82 15.37
C SER A 62 13.05 3.88 15.40
N THR A 63 13.29 3.25 16.56
CA THR A 63 14.37 2.26 16.74
C THR A 63 14.11 0.98 15.94
N ALA A 64 12.87 0.49 15.96
CA ALA A 64 12.45 -0.68 15.17
C ALA A 64 12.62 -0.41 13.67
N TYR A 65 12.19 0.76 13.19
CA TYR A 65 12.31 1.14 11.78
C TYR A 65 13.79 1.27 11.34
N THR A 66 14.65 1.85 12.17
CA THR A 66 16.10 1.91 11.87
C THR A 66 16.72 0.50 11.83
N SER A 67 16.30 -0.38 12.74
CA SER A 67 16.73 -1.79 12.75
C SER A 67 16.26 -2.54 11.49
N PHE A 68 15.06 -2.24 11.02
CA PHE A 68 14.54 -2.72 9.74
C PHE A 68 15.44 -2.32 8.57
N LEU A 69 15.84 -1.06 8.46
CA LEU A 69 16.69 -0.58 7.35
C LEU A 69 18.03 -1.34 7.30
N HIS A 70 18.63 -1.60 8.46
CA HIS A 70 19.85 -2.39 8.55
C HIS A 70 19.66 -3.85 8.07
N GLU A 71 18.60 -4.50 8.53
CA GLU A 71 18.29 -5.89 8.14
C GLU A 71 17.93 -5.97 6.64
N ALA A 72 17.10 -5.06 6.15
CA ALA A 72 16.71 -4.98 4.74
C ALA A 72 17.93 -4.77 3.82
N ALA A 73 18.87 -3.92 4.20
CA ALA A 73 20.12 -3.71 3.47
C ALA A 73 21.03 -4.96 3.47
N SER A 74 21.09 -5.68 4.59
CA SER A 74 21.80 -6.95 4.73
C SER A 74 21.20 -8.04 3.82
N LEU A 75 19.87 -8.20 3.85
CA LEU A 75 19.14 -9.17 3.02
C LEU A 75 19.27 -8.84 1.52
N ARG A 76 19.17 -7.56 1.14
CA ARG A 76 19.39 -7.09 -0.24
C ARG A 76 20.75 -7.51 -0.76
N SER A 77 21.80 -7.39 0.06
CA SER A 77 23.16 -7.78 -0.31
C SER A 77 23.31 -9.31 -0.39
N THR A 78 22.76 -10.03 0.60
CA THR A 78 22.86 -11.49 0.71
C THR A 78 22.13 -12.23 -0.42
N HIS A 79 20.97 -11.73 -0.82
CA HIS A 79 20.09 -12.38 -1.80
C HIS A 79 20.11 -11.74 -3.19
N ALA A 80 21.06 -10.83 -3.49
CA ALA A 80 21.16 -10.13 -4.77
C ALA A 80 21.27 -11.06 -6.00
N HIS A 81 21.71 -12.31 -5.81
CA HIS A 81 21.80 -13.32 -6.86
C HIS A 81 20.46 -14.03 -7.17
N ALA A 82 19.47 -13.91 -6.28
CA ALA A 82 18.21 -14.65 -6.34
C ALA A 82 17.00 -13.73 -6.56
N ILE A 83 17.00 -12.51 -5.99
CA ILE A 83 15.88 -11.57 -6.05
C ILE A 83 16.39 -10.12 -5.97
N SER A 84 15.67 -9.20 -6.64
CA SER A 84 15.89 -7.77 -6.50
C SER A 84 15.05 -7.23 -5.33
N LEU A 85 15.69 -6.76 -4.28
CA LEU A 85 14.99 -6.15 -3.14
C LEU A 85 15.07 -4.62 -3.23
N LEU A 86 13.92 -3.97 -3.11
CA LEU A 86 13.81 -2.52 -2.94
C LEU A 86 13.39 -2.23 -1.49
N ILE A 87 14.11 -1.33 -0.83
CA ILE A 87 13.81 -0.92 0.54
C ILE A 87 12.87 0.28 0.49
N SER A 88 11.85 0.28 1.32
CA SER A 88 10.77 1.26 1.29
C SER A 88 10.27 1.59 2.68
N ILE A 89 9.43 2.61 2.72
CA ILE A 89 8.64 3.02 3.86
C ILE A 89 7.17 3.08 3.44
N GLU A 90 6.28 2.43 4.19
CA GLU A 90 4.85 2.69 4.06
C GLU A 90 4.46 3.82 4.99
N THR A 91 3.90 4.89 4.45
CA THR A 91 3.59 6.10 5.24
C THR A 91 2.22 6.02 5.88
N ASP A 92 1.95 6.98 6.76
CA ASP A 92 0.59 7.38 7.12
C ASP A 92 0.50 8.92 7.12
N TYR A 93 -0.72 9.45 7.07
CA TYR A 93 -0.99 10.86 7.31
C TYR A 93 -2.10 11.01 8.34
N ILE A 94 -1.69 11.29 9.59
CA ILE A 94 -2.58 11.53 10.72
C ILE A 94 -2.62 13.03 11.04
N THR A 95 -1.45 13.67 11.00
CA THR A 95 -1.21 15.10 11.25
C THR A 95 -0.05 15.64 10.39
N PRO A 96 0.13 16.97 10.30
CA PRO A 96 1.29 17.56 9.63
C PRO A 96 2.66 17.14 10.20
N LEU A 97 2.69 16.61 11.44
CA LEU A 97 3.91 16.09 12.05
C LEU A 97 4.44 14.86 11.31
N ASP A 98 3.55 14.01 10.77
CA ASP A 98 3.94 12.81 10.03
C ASP A 98 4.69 13.18 8.75
N CYS A 99 4.16 14.16 8.01
CA CYS A 99 4.83 14.71 6.84
C CYS A 99 6.21 15.31 7.14
N THR A 100 6.32 16.02 8.26
CA THR A 100 7.58 16.65 8.68
C THR A 100 8.64 15.58 8.98
N ASN A 101 8.30 14.58 9.78
CA ASN A 101 9.25 13.55 10.16
C ASN A 101 9.54 12.56 9.04
N LEU A 102 8.57 12.27 8.16
CA LEU A 102 8.83 11.49 6.94
C LEU A 102 9.89 12.19 6.08
N THR A 103 9.83 13.52 5.95
CA THR A 103 10.86 14.30 5.25
C THR A 103 12.23 14.08 5.89
N SER A 104 12.33 14.18 7.23
CA SER A 104 13.58 13.93 7.96
C SER A 104 14.11 12.51 7.74
N ILE A 105 13.26 11.47 7.86
CA ILE A 105 13.67 10.07 7.62
C ILE A 105 14.21 9.89 6.19
N LEU A 106 13.54 10.45 5.18
CA LEU A 106 13.95 10.30 3.79
C LEU A 106 15.26 11.07 3.47
N GLU A 107 15.54 12.14 4.20
CA GLU A 107 16.80 12.89 4.12
C GLU A 107 17.96 12.16 4.81
N GLU A 108 17.70 11.55 5.97
CA GLU A 108 18.68 10.84 6.78
C GLU A 108 19.03 9.45 6.22
N HIS A 109 18.07 8.76 5.61
CA HIS A 109 18.19 7.38 5.15
C HIS A 109 18.10 7.24 3.64
N HIS A 110 19.26 7.29 2.98
CA HIS A 110 19.39 7.19 1.53
C HIS A 110 19.22 5.77 0.97
N GLU A 111 19.20 4.76 1.83
CA GLU A 111 18.92 3.36 1.51
C GLU A 111 17.44 3.11 1.16
N ILE A 112 16.53 4.01 1.54
CA ILE A 112 15.11 3.96 1.18
C ILE A 112 14.97 4.28 -0.31
N ASP A 113 14.66 3.26 -1.10
CA ASP A 113 14.53 3.33 -2.56
C ASP A 113 13.24 4.04 -2.98
N TYR A 114 12.13 3.83 -2.28
CA TYR A 114 10.82 4.40 -2.65
C TYR A 114 9.86 4.51 -1.46
N VAL A 115 8.79 5.28 -1.63
CA VAL A 115 7.74 5.49 -0.63
C VAL A 115 6.44 4.84 -1.12
N VAL A 116 5.82 4.03 -0.25
CA VAL A 116 4.42 3.62 -0.39
C VAL A 116 3.57 4.64 0.38
N GLY A 117 2.90 5.51 -0.36
CA GLY A 117 2.03 6.53 0.20
C GLY A 117 0.70 5.93 0.61
N SER A 118 0.48 5.74 1.92
CA SER A 118 -0.75 5.19 2.47
C SER A 118 -1.38 6.14 3.50
N VAL A 119 -2.68 5.95 3.75
CA VAL A 119 -3.44 6.60 4.82
C VAL A 119 -4.23 5.51 5.56
N HIS A 120 -3.99 5.38 6.86
CA HIS A 120 -4.63 4.37 7.72
C HIS A 120 -5.47 5.00 8.83
N HIS A 121 -5.46 6.34 8.94
CA HIS A 121 -6.27 7.08 9.91
C HIS A 121 -7.22 8.06 9.25
N VAL A 122 -8.40 8.23 9.84
CA VAL A 122 -9.31 9.33 9.56
C VAL A 122 -9.78 9.90 10.88
N ASN A 123 -9.75 11.23 11.01
CA ASN A 123 -10.09 11.93 12.25
C ASN A 123 -9.27 11.44 13.47
N GLY A 124 -8.02 11.05 13.25
CA GLY A 124 -7.13 10.51 14.29
C GLY A 124 -7.44 9.08 14.74
N VAL A 125 -8.27 8.34 14.00
CA VAL A 125 -8.65 6.96 14.34
C VAL A 125 -8.32 6.01 13.19
N SER A 126 -7.69 4.87 13.51
CA SER A 126 -7.38 3.81 12.54
C SER A 126 -8.65 3.30 11.85
N ILE A 127 -8.58 3.05 10.54
CA ILE A 127 -9.72 2.62 9.73
C ILE A 127 -9.65 1.16 9.28
N ASP A 128 -8.56 0.46 9.57
CA ASP A 128 -8.21 -0.84 9.00
C ASP A 128 -7.91 -1.95 10.03
N PHE A 129 -7.97 -1.61 11.32
CA PHE A 129 -7.83 -2.55 12.43
C PHE A 129 -9.07 -3.44 12.63
N ASP A 130 -10.16 -2.86 13.13
CA ASP A 130 -11.43 -3.54 13.36
C ASP A 130 -12.65 -2.66 13.05
N ARG A 131 -13.81 -3.30 12.93
CA ARG A 131 -15.05 -2.61 12.58
C ARG A 131 -15.52 -1.62 13.65
N PRO A 132 -15.49 -1.93 14.97
CA PRO A 132 -15.81 -0.95 16.01
C PRO A 132 -14.92 0.32 15.95
N THR A 133 -13.62 0.16 15.73
CA THR A 133 -12.68 1.27 15.61
C THR A 133 -12.95 2.09 14.35
N TRP A 134 -13.20 1.44 13.21
CA TRP A 134 -13.62 2.12 11.99
C TRP A 134 -14.91 2.93 12.17
N LEU A 135 -15.91 2.40 12.91
CA LEU A 135 -17.13 3.14 13.21
C LEU A 135 -16.87 4.43 14.00
N ARG A 136 -15.88 4.44 14.89
CA ARG A 136 -15.48 5.67 15.60
C ARG A 136 -14.92 6.71 14.62
N ALA A 137 -14.16 6.29 13.61
CA ALA A 137 -13.57 7.20 12.63
C ALA A 137 -14.62 7.97 11.80
N LEU A 138 -15.85 7.47 11.69
CA LEU A 138 -16.93 8.08 10.90
C LEU A 138 -17.48 9.41 11.46
N GLY A 139 -17.24 9.75 12.72
CA GLY A 139 -17.96 10.86 13.34
C GLY A 139 -17.35 11.41 14.62
N ASP A 140 -18.16 12.19 15.33
CA ASP A 140 -17.78 12.85 16.57
C ASP A 140 -17.49 11.82 17.66
N GLN A 141 -16.21 11.76 18.07
CA GLN A 141 -15.69 10.88 19.12
C GLN A 141 -16.36 11.11 20.50
N THR A 142 -17.12 12.20 20.67
CA THR A 142 -17.87 12.48 21.90
C THR A 142 -19.24 11.79 21.96
N LEU A 143 -19.70 11.18 20.87
CA LEU A 143 -20.94 10.42 20.83
C LEU A 143 -20.74 8.98 21.34
N PRO A 144 -21.80 8.32 21.86
CA PRO A 144 -21.72 6.94 22.31
C PRO A 144 -21.21 6.00 21.21
N GLU A 145 -20.43 4.99 21.61
CA GLU A 145 -19.89 3.99 20.68
C GLU A 145 -21.00 3.34 19.85
N LEU A 146 -20.84 3.39 18.52
CA LEU A 146 -21.75 2.76 17.58
C LEU A 146 -21.66 1.24 17.72
N GLN A 147 -22.81 0.57 17.70
CA GLN A 147 -22.85 -0.89 17.73
C GLN A 147 -22.16 -1.47 16.49
N PRO A 148 -21.46 -2.61 16.58
CA PRO A 148 -20.76 -3.22 15.44
C PRO A 148 -21.67 -3.50 14.23
N SER A 149 -22.98 -3.66 14.44
CA SER A 149 -24.00 -3.85 13.41
C SER A 149 -24.50 -2.57 12.76
N HIS A 150 -24.04 -1.39 13.20
CA HIS A 150 -24.51 -0.11 12.69
C HIS A 150 -24.13 0.09 11.22
N THR A 151 -25.12 0.39 10.37
CA THR A 151 -24.91 0.78 8.97
C THR A 151 -24.83 2.30 8.88
N PRO A 152 -23.70 2.88 8.46
CA PRO A 152 -23.56 4.33 8.33
C PRO A 152 -24.52 4.91 7.30
N SER A 153 -25.04 6.11 7.58
CA SER A 153 -25.82 6.88 6.62
C SER A 153 -24.87 7.68 5.69
N PRO A 154 -25.36 8.17 4.53
CA PRO A 154 -24.58 9.10 3.71
C PRO A 154 -24.09 10.33 4.49
N GLU A 155 -24.86 10.82 5.47
CA GLU A 155 -24.50 11.99 6.29
C GLU A 155 -23.22 11.79 7.11
N THR A 156 -22.93 10.56 7.56
CA THR A 156 -21.68 10.24 8.28
C THR A 156 -20.59 9.74 7.34
N LEU A 157 -20.96 9.02 6.29
CA LEU A 157 -20.00 8.41 5.36
C LEU A 157 -19.34 9.45 4.45
N ILE A 158 -20.08 10.43 3.93
CA ILE A 158 -19.55 11.44 2.99
C ILE A 158 -18.44 12.29 3.62
N PRO A 159 -18.59 12.85 4.85
CA PRO A 159 -17.50 13.59 5.50
C PRO A 159 -16.27 12.71 5.78
N PHE A 160 -16.49 11.46 6.22
CA PHE A 160 -15.41 10.50 6.47
C PHE A 160 -14.59 10.23 5.20
N LEU A 161 -15.24 9.89 4.09
CA LEU A 161 -14.57 9.65 2.81
C LEU A 161 -13.87 10.91 2.30
N SER A 162 -14.51 12.07 2.45
CA SER A 162 -13.93 13.36 2.06
C SER A 162 -12.64 13.65 2.83
N ASN A 163 -12.64 13.43 4.15
CA ASN A 163 -11.47 13.63 5.00
C ASN A 163 -10.34 12.66 4.64
N TYR A 164 -10.67 11.39 4.35
CA TYR A 164 -9.68 10.41 3.87
C TYR A 164 -9.00 10.87 2.57
N PHE A 165 -9.77 11.26 1.56
CA PHE A 165 -9.19 11.70 0.29
C PHE A 165 -8.46 13.04 0.39
N ASP A 166 -8.81 13.92 1.33
CA ASP A 166 -8.05 15.14 1.62
C ASP A 166 -6.73 14.87 2.35
N ALA A 167 -6.71 13.94 3.30
CA ALA A 167 -5.49 13.44 3.93
C ALA A 167 -4.54 12.83 2.88
N GLN A 168 -5.07 11.94 2.04
CA GLN A 168 -4.33 11.32 0.95
C GLN A 168 -3.79 12.35 -0.04
N HIS A 169 -4.57 13.39 -0.39
CA HIS A 169 -4.10 14.46 -1.26
C HIS A 169 -2.95 15.26 -0.63
N THR A 170 -3.02 15.51 0.68
CA THR A 170 -1.96 16.21 1.41
C THR A 170 -0.66 15.41 1.35
N LEU A 171 -0.71 14.11 1.62
CA LEU A 171 0.41 13.20 1.46
C LEU A 171 0.96 13.19 0.02
N ILE A 172 0.08 13.04 -0.97
CA ILE A 172 0.43 13.01 -2.40
C ILE A 172 1.18 14.29 -2.81
N THR A 173 0.66 15.46 -2.42
CA THR A 173 1.21 16.75 -2.83
C THR A 173 2.46 17.15 -2.06
N THR A 174 2.65 16.61 -0.86
CA THR A 174 3.82 16.89 -0.02
C THR A 174 4.99 15.98 -0.38
N HIS A 175 4.76 14.68 -0.57
CA HIS A 175 5.85 13.68 -0.69
C HIS A 175 5.99 13.06 -2.08
N THR A 176 4.97 13.15 -2.94
CA THR A 176 4.97 12.52 -4.29
C THR A 176 5.41 11.05 -4.25
N PRO A 177 4.73 10.19 -3.46
CA PRO A 177 5.17 8.82 -3.22
C PRO A 177 5.26 8.05 -4.55
N GLU A 178 6.33 7.27 -4.74
CA GLU A 178 6.53 6.55 -5.99
C GLU A 178 5.46 5.47 -6.22
N VAL A 179 4.87 4.94 -5.15
CA VAL A 179 3.68 4.08 -5.16
C VAL A 179 2.61 4.69 -4.25
N LEU A 180 1.41 4.94 -4.75
CA LEU A 180 0.24 5.23 -3.92
C LEU A 180 -0.38 3.90 -3.48
N GLY A 181 -0.30 3.61 -2.19
CA GLY A 181 -0.88 2.41 -1.56
C GLY A 181 -2.41 2.47 -1.54
N HIS A 182 -3.04 1.29 -1.55
CA HIS A 182 -4.48 0.99 -1.35
C HIS A 182 -5.39 2.23 -1.30
N ILE A 183 -5.55 2.89 -2.46
CA ILE A 183 -6.13 4.23 -2.61
C ILE A 183 -7.53 4.40 -2.00
N ASP A 184 -8.27 3.31 -1.82
CA ASP A 184 -9.64 3.25 -1.34
C ASP A 184 -9.80 2.37 -0.09
N LEU A 185 -8.76 2.28 0.75
CA LEU A 185 -8.81 1.61 2.06
C LEU A 185 -9.97 2.08 2.92
N CYS A 186 -10.37 3.35 2.80
CA CYS A 186 -11.54 3.91 3.49
C CYS A 186 -12.83 3.12 3.26
N SER A 187 -12.91 2.38 2.16
CA SER A 187 -14.05 1.54 1.81
C SER A 187 -13.99 0.13 2.42
N LEU A 188 -12.97 -0.22 3.22
CA LEU A 188 -12.73 -1.58 3.77
C LEU A 188 -14.00 -2.26 4.28
N TRP A 189 -14.80 -1.54 5.06
CA TRP A 189 -16.05 -2.01 5.68
C TRP A 189 -17.32 -1.70 4.87
N THR A 190 -17.16 -1.11 3.68
CA THR A 190 -18.21 -0.81 2.70
C THR A 190 -17.78 -1.17 1.26
N PRO A 191 -17.31 -2.41 0.99
CA PRO A 191 -16.71 -2.82 -0.29
C PRO A 191 -17.60 -2.73 -1.54
N GLY A 192 -18.90 -2.46 -1.37
CA GLY A 192 -19.88 -2.30 -2.44
C GLY A 192 -20.39 -0.87 -2.59
N LEU A 193 -19.75 0.10 -1.93
CA LEU A 193 -20.12 1.50 -2.05
C LEU A 193 -19.85 1.98 -3.48
N ASP A 194 -20.90 2.46 -4.15
CA ASP A 194 -20.78 3.13 -5.44
C ASP A 194 -20.38 4.60 -5.23
N LEU A 195 -19.10 4.90 -5.48
CA LEU A 195 -18.56 6.25 -5.35
C LEU A 195 -19.04 7.20 -6.46
N LYS A 196 -19.71 6.69 -7.50
CA LYS A 196 -20.31 7.46 -8.59
C LYS A 196 -21.83 7.63 -8.43
N ALA A 197 -22.41 7.13 -7.34
CA ALA A 197 -23.82 7.30 -7.06
C ALA A 197 -24.20 8.78 -6.84
N GLU A 198 -25.48 9.11 -7.06
CA GLU A 198 -26.04 10.44 -6.80
C GLU A 198 -25.80 10.84 -5.32
N GLY A 199 -25.27 12.04 -5.11
CA GLY A 199 -24.90 12.57 -3.79
C GLY A 199 -23.44 12.29 -3.37
N MET A 200 -22.67 11.52 -4.14
CA MET A 200 -21.23 11.28 -3.90
C MET A 200 -20.31 12.17 -4.75
N GLU A 201 -20.86 13.13 -5.50
CA GLU A 201 -20.10 13.91 -6.49
C GLU A 201 -18.89 14.61 -5.87
N GLY A 202 -19.06 15.21 -4.69
CA GLY A 202 -17.96 15.88 -3.97
C GLY A 202 -16.86 14.93 -3.48
N VAL A 203 -17.19 13.67 -3.20
CA VAL A 203 -16.20 12.62 -2.87
C VAL A 203 -15.49 12.17 -4.14
N TRP A 204 -16.24 11.93 -5.22
CA TRP A 204 -15.70 11.52 -6.51
C TRP A 204 -14.75 12.57 -7.10
N GLU A 205 -15.06 13.86 -6.99
CA GLU A 205 -14.15 14.94 -7.38
C GLU A 205 -12.80 14.88 -6.66
N LYS A 206 -12.77 14.46 -5.38
CA LYS A 206 -11.53 14.28 -4.61
C LYS A 206 -10.76 13.04 -5.06
N VAL A 207 -11.45 11.95 -5.38
CA VAL A 207 -10.84 10.76 -6.00
C VAL A 207 -10.16 11.16 -7.31
N GLU A 208 -10.87 11.84 -8.21
CA GLU A 208 -10.32 12.32 -9.48
C GLU A 208 -9.12 13.25 -9.28
N ARG A 209 -9.21 14.20 -8.35
CA ARG A 209 -8.10 15.09 -7.99
C ARG A 209 -6.86 14.29 -7.61
N ASN A 210 -7.00 13.29 -6.75
CA ASN A 210 -5.88 12.50 -6.25
C ASN A 210 -5.26 11.63 -7.36
N VAL A 211 -6.09 10.94 -8.16
CA VAL A 211 -5.60 10.14 -9.29
C VAL A 211 -4.86 11.03 -10.30
N ARG A 212 -5.41 12.20 -10.66
CA ARG A 212 -4.75 13.15 -11.57
C ARG A 212 -3.41 13.65 -11.01
N ALA A 213 -3.33 13.89 -9.70
CA ALA A 213 -2.10 14.32 -9.05
C ALA A 213 -1.00 13.25 -9.17
N VAL A 214 -1.32 11.98 -8.91
CA VAL A 214 -0.37 10.86 -9.04
C VAL A 214 0.08 10.63 -10.48
N VAL A 215 -0.87 10.63 -11.42
CA VAL A 215 -0.56 10.55 -12.86
C VAL A 215 0.41 11.66 -13.28
N ARG A 216 0.21 12.89 -12.80
CA ARG A 216 1.00 14.06 -13.18
C ARG A 216 2.49 13.93 -12.84
N TYR A 217 2.83 13.35 -11.68
CA TYR A 217 4.23 13.14 -11.30
C TYR A 217 4.77 11.76 -11.71
N GLY A 218 3.94 10.93 -12.34
CA GLY A 218 4.33 9.61 -12.84
C GLY A 218 4.37 8.51 -11.78
N GLY A 219 3.72 8.71 -10.63
CA GLY A 219 3.57 7.71 -9.58
C GLY A 219 2.79 6.48 -10.03
N LEU A 220 2.99 5.37 -9.32
CA LEU A 220 2.30 4.12 -9.57
C LEU A 220 1.12 3.99 -8.60
N PHE A 221 0.04 3.36 -9.04
CA PHE A 221 -1.09 2.97 -8.23
C PHE A 221 -0.94 1.50 -7.88
N GLU A 222 -1.04 1.20 -6.60
CA GLU A 222 -0.99 -0.15 -6.10
C GLU A 222 -2.26 -0.93 -6.47
N ALA A 223 -2.10 -2.07 -7.14
CA ALA A 223 -3.06 -3.16 -7.12
C ALA A 223 -2.69 -4.10 -5.97
N ASN A 224 -3.42 -4.01 -4.86
CA ASN A 224 -3.15 -4.72 -3.62
C ASN A 224 -4.10 -5.93 -3.42
N ALA A 225 -3.53 -7.14 -3.37
CA ALA A 225 -4.26 -8.38 -3.17
C ALA A 225 -4.86 -8.55 -1.75
N ALA A 226 -4.48 -7.70 -0.77
CA ALA A 226 -4.98 -7.76 0.60
C ALA A 226 -6.49 -7.53 0.70
N ALA A 227 -7.09 -6.73 -0.18
CA ALA A 227 -8.55 -6.54 -0.23
C ALA A 227 -9.29 -7.88 -0.33
N ILE A 228 -8.77 -8.80 -1.16
CA ILE A 228 -9.36 -10.13 -1.39
C ILE A 228 -9.27 -10.99 -0.11
N ARG A 229 -8.17 -10.86 0.66
CA ARG A 229 -8.01 -11.50 1.98
C ARG A 229 -9.05 -10.96 2.97
N LYS A 230 -9.40 -9.67 2.86
CA LYS A 230 -10.44 -9.00 3.66
C LYS A 230 -11.88 -9.27 3.16
N GLY A 231 -12.06 -10.16 2.18
CA GLY A 231 -13.36 -10.62 1.71
C GLY A 231 -13.90 -9.87 0.50
N TRP A 232 -13.11 -8.99 -0.11
CA TRP A 232 -13.52 -8.29 -1.32
C TRP A 232 -13.47 -9.22 -2.55
N GLY A 233 -14.33 -8.93 -3.54
CA GLY A 233 -14.26 -9.56 -4.86
C GLY A 233 -13.24 -8.91 -5.81
N THR A 234 -12.54 -7.86 -5.35
CA THR A 234 -11.60 -7.05 -6.12
C THR A 234 -10.31 -6.84 -5.34
N SER A 235 -9.29 -6.33 -6.03
CA SER A 235 -8.13 -5.67 -5.42
C SER A 235 -8.55 -4.35 -4.75
N TYR A 236 -7.65 -3.72 -3.98
CA TYR A 236 -7.57 -2.26 -4.00
C TYR A 236 -6.77 -1.87 -5.26
N PRO A 237 -7.19 -0.89 -6.08
CA PRO A 237 -8.49 -0.24 -6.06
C PRO A 237 -9.65 -1.15 -6.50
N GLY A 238 -10.83 -0.83 -5.98
CA GLY A 238 -12.11 -1.27 -6.50
C GLY A 238 -12.37 -0.77 -7.93
N LYS A 239 -13.48 -1.24 -8.53
CA LYS A 239 -13.73 -1.15 -9.97
C LYS A 239 -13.73 0.29 -10.50
N ASP A 240 -14.46 1.18 -9.84
CA ASP A 240 -14.64 2.56 -10.32
C ASP A 240 -13.33 3.33 -10.36
N ILE A 241 -12.51 3.17 -9.32
CA ILE A 241 -11.22 3.84 -9.20
C ILE A 241 -10.20 3.21 -10.15
N LEU A 242 -10.20 1.87 -10.29
CA LEU A 242 -9.35 1.21 -11.28
C LEU A 242 -9.67 1.68 -12.70
N GLN A 243 -10.95 1.81 -13.04
CA GLN A 243 -11.37 2.33 -14.35
C GLN A 243 -10.88 3.76 -14.55
N LEU A 244 -11.06 4.65 -13.57
CA LEU A 244 -10.55 6.02 -13.62
C LEU A 244 -9.03 6.08 -13.81
N ILE A 245 -8.27 5.24 -13.10
CA ILE A 245 -6.82 5.14 -13.25
C ILE A 245 -6.46 4.78 -14.69
N GLN A 246 -7.15 3.80 -15.29
CA GLN A 246 -6.92 3.41 -16.69
C GLN A 246 -7.28 4.54 -17.69
N GLU A 247 -8.43 5.19 -17.50
CA GLU A 247 -8.88 6.33 -18.33
C GLU A 247 -7.86 7.49 -18.32
N LEU A 248 -7.24 7.72 -17.16
CA LEU A 248 -6.20 8.74 -16.99
C LEU A 248 -4.78 8.25 -17.28
N ARG A 249 -4.62 7.02 -17.79
CA ARG A 249 -3.33 6.39 -18.13
C ARG A 249 -2.37 6.29 -16.94
N GLY A 250 -2.91 6.06 -15.75
CA GLY A 250 -2.13 5.77 -14.55
C GLY A 250 -1.39 4.43 -14.65
N LYS A 251 -0.28 4.34 -13.93
CA LYS A 251 0.61 3.17 -13.94
C LYS A 251 0.23 2.23 -12.80
N ILE A 252 -0.17 1.00 -13.10
CA ILE A 252 -0.58 0.04 -12.07
C ILE A 252 0.60 -0.89 -11.73
N CYS A 253 0.94 -1.05 -10.45
CA CYS A 253 1.86 -2.08 -9.95
C CYS A 253 1.14 -3.12 -9.10
N LEU A 254 1.78 -4.26 -8.84
CA LEU A 254 1.23 -5.35 -8.02
C LEU A 254 1.82 -5.33 -6.61
N SER A 255 0.99 -5.69 -5.62
CA SER A 255 1.44 -5.99 -4.27
C SER A 255 0.57 -7.03 -3.57
N ASP A 256 1.15 -7.71 -2.56
CA ASP A 256 0.43 -8.61 -1.64
C ASP A 256 0.11 -7.96 -0.31
N ASP A 257 0.86 -6.93 0.07
CA ASP A 257 0.79 -6.31 1.40
C ASP A 257 0.86 -7.42 2.46
N SER A 258 1.86 -8.28 2.24
CA SER A 258 2.04 -9.49 3.02
C SER A 258 2.51 -9.13 4.41
N HIS A 259 1.85 -9.65 5.44
CA HIS A 259 2.17 -9.43 6.85
C HIS A 259 2.79 -10.69 7.46
N GLY A 260 3.76 -11.28 6.75
CA GLY A 260 4.40 -12.55 7.10
C GLY A 260 4.34 -13.60 6.00
N VAL A 261 5.01 -14.74 6.24
CA VAL A 261 5.25 -15.79 5.25
C VAL A 261 3.95 -16.29 4.64
N SER A 262 2.93 -16.51 5.47
CA SER A 262 1.64 -17.04 5.02
C SER A 262 0.95 -16.15 3.99
N TYR A 263 1.25 -14.85 3.95
CA TYR A 263 0.58 -13.88 3.07
C TYR A 263 1.36 -13.54 1.80
N VAL A 264 2.65 -13.92 1.70
CA VAL A 264 3.44 -13.69 0.48
C VAL A 264 2.75 -14.33 -0.72
N GLY A 265 2.50 -13.54 -1.75
CA GLY A 265 1.77 -13.91 -2.98
C GLY A 265 0.32 -14.36 -2.77
N LEU A 266 -0.25 -14.22 -1.57
CA LEU A 266 -1.60 -14.69 -1.29
C LEU A 266 -2.61 -13.93 -2.15
N ASN A 267 -3.55 -14.67 -2.77
CA ASN A 267 -4.57 -14.15 -3.69
C ASN A 267 -4.05 -13.48 -4.97
N TYR A 268 -2.75 -13.57 -5.29
CA TYR A 268 -2.20 -13.05 -6.56
C TYR A 268 -2.90 -13.57 -7.81
N PRO A 269 -3.22 -14.88 -7.94
CA PRO A 269 -3.98 -15.36 -9.09
C PRO A 269 -5.36 -14.69 -9.21
N LYS A 270 -6.05 -14.49 -8.08
CA LYS A 270 -7.36 -13.80 -8.08
C LYS A 270 -7.23 -12.32 -8.44
N MET A 271 -6.19 -11.65 -7.94
CA MET A 271 -5.90 -10.26 -8.31
C MET A 271 -5.58 -10.16 -9.81
N ARG A 272 -4.78 -11.08 -10.36
CA ARG A 272 -4.52 -11.17 -11.81
C ARG A 272 -5.83 -11.28 -12.57
N ASP A 273 -6.66 -12.25 -12.22
CA ASP A 273 -7.93 -12.50 -12.91
C ASP A 273 -8.85 -11.27 -12.86
N TYR A 274 -8.90 -10.57 -11.72
CA TYR A 274 -9.61 -9.30 -11.58
C TYR A 274 -9.06 -8.22 -12.52
N LEU A 275 -7.76 -7.93 -12.46
CA LEU A 275 -7.14 -6.89 -13.30
C LEU A 275 -7.28 -7.21 -14.80
N THR A 276 -7.12 -8.47 -15.20
CA THR A 276 -7.36 -8.92 -16.57
C THR A 276 -8.82 -8.74 -16.98
N SER A 277 -9.78 -9.07 -16.10
CA SER A 277 -11.21 -8.85 -16.36
C SER A 277 -11.58 -7.37 -16.52
N MET A 278 -10.79 -6.48 -15.91
CA MET A 278 -10.94 -5.02 -16.00
C MET A 278 -10.17 -4.41 -17.18
N GLY A 279 -9.54 -5.23 -18.03
CA GLY A 279 -8.85 -4.78 -19.23
C GLY A 279 -7.43 -4.25 -19.02
N VAL A 280 -6.78 -4.56 -17.89
CA VAL A 280 -5.41 -4.10 -17.62
C VAL A 280 -4.41 -4.85 -18.51
N GLU A 281 -4.00 -4.23 -19.62
CA GLU A 281 -3.07 -4.81 -20.60
C GLU A 281 -1.60 -4.73 -20.18
N ARG A 282 -1.25 -3.69 -19.41
CA ARG A 282 0.11 -3.37 -18.99
C ARG A 282 0.16 -3.06 -17.49
N ILE A 283 1.15 -3.64 -16.82
CA ILE A 283 1.54 -3.25 -15.47
C ILE A 283 2.91 -2.58 -15.48
N TRP A 284 3.28 -1.98 -14.36
CA TRP A 284 4.52 -1.25 -14.16
C TRP A 284 5.19 -1.72 -12.88
N TYR A 285 6.51 -1.63 -12.85
CA TYR A 285 7.26 -1.91 -11.63
C TYR A 285 8.44 -0.98 -11.48
N LEU A 286 8.73 -0.63 -10.23
CA LEU A 286 9.92 0.15 -9.91
C LEU A 286 11.19 -0.68 -10.12
N VAL A 287 12.23 -0.04 -10.61
CA VAL A 287 13.61 -0.57 -10.65
C VAL A 287 14.58 0.53 -10.20
N PRO A 288 15.76 0.20 -9.64
CA PRO A 288 16.73 1.21 -9.26
C PRO A 288 17.10 2.09 -10.46
N ALA A 289 17.22 3.40 -10.25
CA ALA A 289 17.54 4.34 -11.32
C ALA A 289 18.89 4.04 -12.00
N SER A 290 19.82 3.41 -11.27
CA SER A 290 21.10 2.91 -11.79
C SER A 290 20.96 1.76 -12.80
N GLN A 291 19.80 1.10 -12.85
CA GLN A 291 19.47 -0.01 -13.75
C GLN A 291 18.49 0.40 -14.85
N ARG A 292 18.34 1.71 -15.10
CA ARG A 292 17.47 2.26 -16.14
C ARG A 292 17.79 1.67 -17.51
N LYS A 293 16.74 1.37 -18.27
CA LYS A 293 16.77 0.93 -19.67
C LYS A 293 15.90 1.84 -20.54
N GLU A 294 16.06 1.72 -21.85
CA GLU A 294 15.16 2.36 -22.80
C GLU A 294 13.71 1.91 -22.55
N GLY A 295 12.78 2.87 -22.55
CA GLY A 295 11.37 2.63 -22.23
C GLY A 295 11.01 2.76 -20.75
N ASP A 296 11.98 2.87 -19.83
CA ASP A 296 11.69 3.19 -18.44
C ASP A 296 11.28 4.66 -18.30
N GLU A 297 10.30 4.91 -17.43
CA GLU A 297 9.77 6.24 -17.18
C GLU A 297 10.14 6.77 -15.80
N GLU A 298 10.25 8.08 -15.72
CA GLU A 298 10.45 8.82 -14.49
C GLU A 298 9.30 8.65 -13.49
N VAL A 299 9.64 8.61 -12.19
CA VAL A 299 8.68 8.53 -11.08
C VAL A 299 9.08 9.49 -9.97
N GLY A 300 8.14 10.31 -9.53
CA GLY A 300 8.30 11.17 -8.35
C GLY A 300 9.45 12.18 -8.51
N VAL A 301 9.83 12.79 -7.38
CA VAL A 301 10.90 13.80 -7.33
C VAL A 301 12.23 13.28 -6.78
N ARG A 302 12.21 12.14 -6.06
CA ARG A 302 13.40 11.58 -5.38
C ARG A 302 14.38 10.91 -6.35
N ARG A 303 13.92 10.49 -7.54
CA ARG A 303 14.73 9.91 -8.64
C ARG A 303 15.59 8.70 -8.25
N ARG A 304 15.23 7.97 -7.20
CA ARG A 304 15.93 6.77 -6.74
C ARG A 304 15.57 5.54 -7.57
N VAL A 305 14.35 5.53 -8.11
CA VAL A 305 13.78 4.46 -8.93
C VAL A 305 13.19 5.03 -10.21
N VAL A 306 12.94 4.14 -11.17
CA VAL A 306 12.18 4.41 -12.40
C VAL A 306 11.10 3.35 -12.59
N ALA A 307 10.04 3.69 -13.31
CA ALA A 307 8.97 2.76 -13.65
C ALA A 307 9.28 2.03 -14.96
N ARG A 308 9.33 0.71 -14.90
CA ARG A 308 9.49 -0.14 -16.08
C ARG A 308 8.14 -0.73 -16.49
N PRO A 309 7.72 -0.57 -17.76
CA PRO A 309 6.50 -1.19 -18.25
C PRO A 309 6.70 -2.71 -18.43
N MET A 310 5.61 -3.46 -18.26
CA MET A 310 5.56 -4.89 -18.53
C MET A 310 4.26 -5.26 -19.25
N ASP A 311 4.40 -5.55 -20.53
CA ASP A 311 3.35 -6.13 -21.37
C ASP A 311 3.32 -7.66 -21.22
N GLY A 312 2.22 -8.30 -21.63
CA GLY A 312 2.07 -9.76 -21.57
C GLY A 312 2.13 -10.32 -20.15
N TRP A 313 1.84 -9.48 -19.15
CA TRP A 313 2.08 -9.78 -17.75
C TRP A 313 1.17 -10.89 -17.22
N ALA A 314 -0.07 -10.96 -17.68
CA ALA A 314 -1.06 -11.95 -17.27
C ALA A 314 -0.69 -13.39 -17.65
N GLU A 315 0.07 -13.57 -18.74
CA GLU A 315 0.51 -14.89 -19.25
C GLU A 315 1.97 -15.22 -18.85
N HIS A 316 2.58 -14.41 -17.98
CA HIS A 316 3.97 -14.58 -17.60
C HIS A 316 4.19 -15.94 -16.90
N PRO A 317 5.28 -16.69 -17.19
CA PRO A 317 5.57 -18.01 -16.59
C PRO A 317 5.63 -18.06 -15.05
N PHE A 318 5.67 -16.90 -14.41
CA PHE A 318 5.59 -16.80 -12.96
C PHE A 318 4.30 -17.38 -12.42
N TRP A 319 3.15 -17.14 -13.06
CA TRP A 319 1.87 -17.54 -12.48
C TRP A 319 1.81 -19.05 -12.24
N ALA A 320 2.30 -19.84 -13.20
CA ALA A 320 2.43 -21.28 -13.04
C ALA A 320 3.39 -21.67 -11.90
N LYS A 321 4.52 -20.95 -11.75
CA LYS A 321 5.47 -21.18 -10.66
C LYS A 321 4.88 -20.82 -9.29
N LEU A 322 4.16 -19.72 -9.21
CA LEU A 322 3.46 -19.26 -8.01
C LEU A 322 2.41 -20.29 -7.58
N GLU A 323 1.55 -20.71 -8.50
CA GLU A 323 0.50 -21.70 -8.25
C GLU A 323 1.10 -23.04 -7.79
N ALA A 324 2.17 -23.50 -8.43
CA ALA A 324 2.89 -24.69 -7.98
C ALA A 324 3.47 -24.52 -6.56
N ALA A 325 4.12 -23.39 -6.28
CA ALA A 325 4.67 -23.10 -4.96
C ALA A 325 3.59 -22.98 -3.88
N GLN A 326 2.37 -22.54 -4.22
CA GLN A 326 1.25 -22.44 -3.30
C GLN A 326 0.56 -23.79 -3.06
N ALA A 327 0.53 -24.68 -4.06
CA ALA A 327 0.03 -26.05 -3.90
C ALA A 327 0.89 -26.87 -2.91
N ASP A 328 2.19 -26.62 -2.84
CA ASP A 328 3.09 -27.29 -1.88
C ASP A 328 2.85 -26.88 -0.40
N ARG A 329 2.00 -25.86 -0.14
CA ARG A 329 1.65 -25.44 1.23
C ARG A 329 0.44 -26.19 1.81
N SER A 330 -0.35 -26.87 0.97
CA SER A 330 -1.64 -27.47 1.35
C SER A 330 -1.55 -28.88 1.88
#